data_AF-A0A8G1J1K7-F1
#
_entry.id   AF-A0A8G1J1K7-F1
#
_cell.length_a   1.000
_cell.length_b   1.000
_cell.length_c   1.000
_cell.angle_alpha   90.00
_cell.angle_beta   90.00
_cell.angle_gamma   90.00
#
_symmetry.space_group_name_H-M   'P 1'
#
loop_
_entity.id
_entity.type
_entity.pdbx_description
1 polymer ?
#
loop_
_entity_poly.entity_id
_entity_poly.type
_entity_poly.pdbx_seq_one_letter_code
_entity_poly.pdbx_strand_id
1 'polypeptide(L)'
;MRKLFHHRDSLPARVHQLRDLLRASSWGGADLGSGDDPTTWGDYGRACAVDDYHGLVAFGPITDEAHALVLGDEPLASAYLAEHRCIVRWWCADTEHQLLAMVDDQLPHARWLGVMDWHVPPGGLVTIDAAYSVADYGPDGCIEGDFVRIDWPPGPCKVDTARLTNTEGSAVAIVHRLLPQR
;
A
#
# COMPACT_ATOMS: atom_id res chain seq x y z
N MET A 1 0.73 -10.20 -4.73
CA MET A 1 0.97 -9.23 -5.83
C MET A 1 2.34 -8.63 -5.66
N ARG A 2 3.11 -8.31 -6.73
CA ARG A 2 4.12 -7.22 -6.72
C ARG A 2 4.94 -7.16 -8.02
N LYS A 3 5.30 -5.93 -8.44
CA LYS A 3 6.63 -5.49 -8.92
C LYS A 3 6.74 -3.96 -8.74
N LEU A 4 7.88 -3.44 -8.28
CA LEU A 4 8.27 -2.04 -8.57
C LEU A 4 9.77 -1.77 -8.52
N PHE A 5 10.18 -0.85 -9.39
CA PHE A 5 11.51 -0.26 -9.53
C PHE A 5 11.67 1.03 -8.73
N HIS A 6 12.90 1.31 -8.30
CA HIS A 6 13.31 2.51 -7.57
C HIS A 6 14.36 3.27 -8.38
N HIS A 7 14.17 4.58 -8.62
CA HIS A 7 15.27 5.48 -9.02
C HIS A 7 15.80 6.20 -7.77
N ARG A 8 17.11 6.01 -7.51
CA ARG A 8 17.94 6.57 -6.41
C ARG A 8 18.06 8.12 -6.49
N ASP A 9 18.32 8.92 -5.45
CA ASP A 9 19.11 8.82 -4.20
C ASP A 9 18.44 9.70 -3.09
N SER A 10 18.51 9.46 -1.77
CA SER A 10 19.70 9.64 -0.90
C SER A 10 19.31 9.45 0.61
N LEU A 11 20.26 9.00 1.45
CA LEU A 11 20.18 8.77 2.92
C LEU A 11 20.56 10.03 3.74
N PRO A 12 20.36 10.13 5.10
CA PRO A 12 19.83 9.13 6.07
C PRO A 12 18.73 9.64 7.06
N ALA A 13 17.87 8.75 7.58
CA ALA A 13 17.01 9.00 8.76
C ALA A 13 16.97 7.81 9.74
N ARG A 14 18.11 7.45 10.35
CA ARG A 14 18.27 6.17 11.10
C ARG A 14 17.37 5.96 12.32
N VAL A 15 16.81 7.00 12.95
CA VAL A 15 15.95 6.84 14.15
C VAL A 15 14.48 6.68 13.78
N HIS A 16 13.99 7.43 12.78
CA HIS A 16 12.64 7.28 12.25
C HIS A 16 12.48 5.94 11.52
N GLN A 17 13.53 5.53 10.79
CA GLN A 17 13.59 4.24 10.09
C GLN A 17 13.40 3.02 11.02
N LEU A 18 13.87 3.06 12.26
CA LEU A 18 13.71 1.94 13.19
C LEU A 18 12.28 1.86 13.77
N ARG A 19 11.63 3.01 13.97
CA ARG A 19 10.27 3.05 14.53
C ARG A 19 9.22 2.54 13.56
N ASP A 20 9.37 2.86 12.29
CA ASP A 20 8.49 2.37 11.22
C ASP A 20 8.52 0.86 11.09
N LEU A 21 9.73 0.31 11.03
CA LEU A 21 9.91 -1.12 10.90
C LEU A 21 9.41 -1.85 12.13
N LEU A 22 9.58 -1.28 13.32
CA LEU A 22 9.07 -1.87 14.55
C LEU A 22 7.54 -1.93 14.55
N ARG A 23 6.88 -0.86 14.12
CA ARG A 23 5.42 -0.86 13.97
C ARG A 23 4.99 -1.86 12.89
N ALA A 24 5.56 -1.77 11.70
CA ALA A 24 5.26 -2.69 10.60
C ALA A 24 5.55 -4.16 10.95
N SER A 25 6.54 -4.46 11.79
CA SER A 25 6.83 -5.83 12.25
C SER A 25 5.77 -6.41 13.18
N SER A 26 4.83 -5.58 13.66
CA SER A 26 3.64 -6.06 14.38
C SER A 26 2.56 -6.60 13.45
N TRP A 27 2.70 -6.41 12.12
CA TRP A 27 1.85 -7.08 11.13
C TRP A 27 2.29 -8.54 10.99
N GLY A 28 1.40 -9.46 11.35
CA GLY A 28 1.66 -10.90 11.41
C GLY A 28 1.57 -11.65 10.07
N GLY A 29 1.07 -11.01 9.01
CA GLY A 29 0.85 -11.67 7.72
C GLY A 29 -0.33 -12.66 7.75
N ALA A 30 -0.24 -13.71 6.92
CA ALA A 30 -1.24 -14.75 6.83
C ALA A 30 -1.00 -15.89 7.82
N ASP A 31 -2.03 -16.25 8.59
CA ASP A 31 -2.07 -17.45 9.43
C ASP A 31 -3.02 -18.48 8.82
N LEU A 32 -2.56 -19.17 7.76
CA LEU A 32 -3.40 -20.11 7.00
C LEU A 32 -3.58 -21.48 7.70
N GLY A 33 -3.10 -21.62 8.95
CA GLY A 33 -3.22 -22.86 9.73
C GLY A 33 -4.59 -23.05 10.38
N SER A 34 -5.48 -22.06 10.30
CA SER A 34 -6.67 -21.93 11.14
C SER A 34 -7.99 -22.07 10.37
N GLY A 35 -8.11 -23.03 9.46
CA GLY A 35 -9.38 -23.39 8.79
C GLY A 35 -9.76 -22.48 7.62
N ASP A 36 -10.94 -22.71 7.04
CA ASP A 36 -11.37 -22.08 5.77
C ASP A 36 -11.99 -20.68 5.93
N ASP A 37 -12.15 -20.19 7.16
CA ASP A 37 -12.73 -18.88 7.46
C ASP A 37 -11.66 -17.78 7.32
N PRO A 38 -11.77 -16.83 6.37
CA PRO A 38 -10.79 -15.77 6.22
C PRO A 38 -10.55 -14.95 7.49
N THR A 39 -11.53 -14.84 8.39
CA THR A 39 -11.39 -14.07 9.64
C THR A 39 -10.40 -14.70 10.62
N THR A 40 -10.04 -15.97 10.44
CA THR A 40 -9.04 -16.67 11.26
C THR A 40 -7.63 -16.58 10.67
N TRP A 41 -7.46 -16.06 9.45
CA TRP A 41 -6.17 -16.00 8.76
C TRP A 41 -5.23 -14.89 9.22
N GLY A 42 -5.39 -14.42 10.46
CA GLY A 42 -4.58 -13.35 11.04
C GLY A 42 -4.83 -11.98 10.41
N ASP A 43 -3.76 -11.22 10.22
CA ASP A 43 -3.85 -9.84 9.71
C ASP A 43 -4.21 -9.80 8.22
N TYR A 44 -3.69 -10.77 7.46
CA TYR A 44 -4.09 -10.99 6.06
C TYR A 44 -5.59 -11.23 5.93
N GLY A 45 -6.16 -12.07 6.78
CA GLY A 45 -7.59 -12.33 6.82
C GLY A 45 -8.45 -11.08 6.98
N ARG A 46 -8.04 -10.20 7.90
CA ARG A 46 -8.69 -8.89 8.11
C ARG A 46 -8.47 -7.94 6.94
N ALA A 47 -7.33 -8.01 6.27
CA ALA A 47 -7.10 -7.26 5.03
C ALA A 47 -8.00 -7.73 3.88
N CYS A 48 -8.26 -9.03 3.76
CA CYS A 48 -9.16 -9.59 2.76
C CYS A 48 -10.63 -9.18 2.97
N ALA A 49 -11.02 -8.81 4.19
CA ALA A 49 -12.38 -8.33 4.50
C ALA A 49 -12.62 -6.85 4.08
N VAL A 50 -11.64 -6.19 3.47
CA VAL A 50 -11.80 -4.84 2.93
C VAL A 50 -12.46 -4.92 1.55
N ASP A 51 -13.78 -4.74 1.53
CA ASP A 51 -14.62 -4.88 0.33
C ASP A 51 -14.60 -3.64 -0.61
N ASP A 52 -14.03 -2.52 -0.17
CA ASP A 52 -13.86 -1.31 -0.99
C ASP A 52 -12.41 -1.22 -1.53
N TYR A 53 -12.13 -0.25 -2.38
CA TYR A 53 -10.80 -0.03 -2.96
C TYR A 53 -9.71 0.15 -1.90
N HIS A 54 -10.06 0.66 -0.72
CA HIS A 54 -9.15 0.79 0.41
C HIS A 54 -9.90 0.84 1.74
N GLY A 55 -9.20 0.51 2.84
CA GLY A 55 -9.73 0.54 4.19
C GLY A 55 -8.63 0.60 5.24
N LEU A 56 -9.00 0.88 6.50
CA LEU A 56 -8.09 0.82 7.64
C LEU A 56 -8.28 -0.47 8.41
N VAL A 57 -7.19 -1.22 8.60
CA VAL A 57 -7.18 -2.45 9.39
C VAL A 57 -6.31 -2.24 10.63
N ALA A 58 -6.92 -2.44 11.80
CA ALA A 58 -6.21 -2.44 13.06
C ALA A 58 -5.28 -3.66 13.18
N PHE A 59 -4.08 -3.46 13.72
CA PHE A 59 -3.08 -4.52 13.93
C PHE A 59 -2.13 -4.18 15.09
N GLY A 60 -1.38 -5.20 15.52
CA GLY A 60 -0.53 -5.11 16.70
C GLY A 60 -1.29 -5.32 18.03
N PRO A 61 -0.60 -5.19 19.17
CA PRO A 61 -1.20 -5.41 20.49
C PRO A 61 -2.19 -4.30 20.84
N ILE A 62 -3.26 -4.65 21.57
CA ILE A 62 -4.33 -3.71 21.99
C ILE A 62 -3.78 -2.45 22.71
N THR A 63 -2.65 -2.58 23.42
CA THR A 63 -2.02 -1.48 24.17
C THR A 63 -1.24 -0.49 23.29
N ASP A 64 -0.96 -0.83 22.03
CA ASP A 64 -0.25 0.02 21.05
C ASP A 64 -0.77 -0.31 19.63
N GLU A 65 -2.09 -0.34 19.48
CA GLU A 65 -2.76 -0.68 18.22
C GLU A 65 -2.42 0.35 17.13
N ALA A 66 -2.04 -0.16 15.96
CA ALA A 66 -1.77 0.63 14.77
C ALA A 66 -2.83 0.35 13.70
N HIS A 67 -2.96 1.25 12.73
CA HIS A 67 -3.89 1.11 11.61
C HIS A 67 -3.13 1.08 10.28
N ALA A 68 -3.27 -0.01 9.53
CA ALA A 68 -2.72 -0.17 8.20
C ALA A 68 -3.73 0.32 7.15
N LEU A 69 -3.27 1.12 6.19
CA LEU A 69 -4.00 1.35 4.94
C LEU A 69 -3.90 0.08 4.09
N VAL A 70 -5.00 -0.64 3.97
CA VAL A 70 -5.13 -1.82 3.12
C VAL A 70 -5.75 -1.41 1.78
N LEU A 71 -5.17 -1.89 0.69
CA LEU A 71 -5.67 -1.68 -0.68
C LEU A 71 -6.51 -2.91 -1.07
N GLY A 72 -7.82 -2.81 -0.92
CA GLY A 72 -8.78 -3.93 -1.03
C GLY A 72 -9.25 -4.22 -2.45
N ASP A 73 -10.48 -4.73 -2.56
CA ASP A 73 -11.14 -5.14 -3.81
C ASP A 73 -10.43 -6.32 -4.52
N GLU A 74 -9.51 -6.02 -5.44
CA GLU A 74 -8.78 -7.05 -6.19
C GLU A 74 -7.32 -7.11 -5.76
N PRO A 75 -6.66 -8.27 -5.85
CA PRO A 75 -5.30 -8.40 -5.42
C PRO A 75 -4.42 -7.93 -6.61
N LEU A 76 -4.24 -6.60 -6.75
CA LEU A 76 -3.60 -5.94 -7.91
C LEU A 76 -2.14 -5.54 -7.66
N ALA A 77 -1.27 -5.74 -8.66
CA ALA A 77 0.11 -5.26 -8.60
C ALA A 77 0.15 -3.76 -8.35
N SER A 78 0.91 -3.33 -7.34
CA SER A 78 0.82 -1.97 -6.80
C SER A 78 2.18 -1.28 -6.73
N ALA A 79 2.17 0.04 -6.94
CA ALA A 79 3.31 0.92 -7.10
C ALA A 79 3.10 2.21 -6.32
N TYR A 80 4.09 2.72 -5.60
CA TYR A 80 4.05 4.12 -5.14
C TYR A 80 4.80 5.02 -6.11
N LEU A 81 4.12 6.00 -6.69
CA LEU A 81 4.69 7.03 -7.56
C LEU A 81 4.90 8.30 -6.75
N ALA A 82 6.15 8.58 -6.39
CA ALA A 82 6.51 9.67 -5.50
C ALA A 82 6.22 11.05 -6.13
N GLU A 83 6.43 11.22 -7.44
CA GLU A 83 6.12 12.46 -8.16
C GLU A 83 4.64 12.86 -8.04
N HIS A 84 3.75 11.86 -7.98
CA HIS A 84 2.31 12.05 -7.94
C HIS A 84 1.72 11.90 -6.53
N ARG A 85 2.53 11.43 -5.56
CA ARG A 85 2.08 11.02 -4.22
C ARG A 85 0.87 10.07 -4.28
N CYS A 86 0.94 9.15 -5.22
CA CYS A 86 -0.15 8.22 -5.50
C CYS A 86 0.35 6.78 -5.42
N ILE A 87 -0.51 5.89 -4.97
CA ILE A 87 -0.34 4.45 -5.15
C ILE A 87 -1.13 4.03 -6.39
N VAL A 88 -0.46 3.50 -7.39
CA VAL A 88 -1.07 3.00 -8.63
C VAL A 88 -1.18 1.48 -8.55
N ARG A 89 -2.35 0.95 -8.89
CA ARG A 89 -2.65 -0.47 -8.93
C ARG A 89 -3.00 -0.87 -10.36
N TRP A 90 -2.22 -1.80 -10.91
CA TRP A 90 -2.36 -2.30 -12.26
C TRP A 90 -3.59 -3.19 -12.37
N TRP A 91 -4.63 -2.70 -13.04
CA TRP A 91 -5.80 -3.51 -13.38
C TRP A 91 -5.62 -4.22 -14.72
N CYS A 92 -5.28 -3.47 -15.77
CA CYS A 92 -4.87 -4.05 -17.06
C CYS A 92 -3.98 -3.09 -17.86
N ALA A 93 -3.08 -3.67 -18.65
CA ALA A 93 -2.26 -3.04 -19.68
C ALA A 93 -1.41 -4.16 -20.32
N ASP A 94 -0.93 -3.96 -21.54
CA ASP A 94 -0.01 -4.91 -22.19
C ASP A 94 1.40 -4.78 -21.62
N THR A 95 1.78 -3.56 -21.19
CA THR A 95 3.12 -3.27 -20.65
C THR A 95 3.08 -2.25 -19.52
N GLU A 96 4.11 -2.27 -18.68
CA GLU A 96 4.28 -1.29 -17.58
C GLU A 96 4.39 0.13 -18.13
N HIS A 97 5.15 0.29 -19.22
CA HIS A 97 5.32 1.57 -19.89
C HIS A 97 3.98 2.16 -20.37
N GLN A 98 3.12 1.32 -20.97
CA GLN A 98 1.78 1.75 -21.40
C GLN A 98 0.91 2.16 -20.20
N LEU A 99 0.95 1.42 -19.10
CA LEU A 99 0.20 1.76 -17.88
C LEU A 99 0.66 3.10 -17.32
N LEU A 100 1.97 3.31 -17.16
CA LEU A 100 2.52 4.53 -16.57
C LEU A 100 2.26 5.75 -17.47
N ALA A 101 2.44 5.62 -18.78
CA ALA A 101 2.10 6.68 -19.73
C ALA A 101 0.61 7.05 -19.67
N MET A 102 -0.29 6.07 -19.52
CA MET A 102 -1.72 6.31 -19.32
C MET A 102 -1.99 7.02 -18.00
N VAL A 103 -1.33 6.62 -16.91
CA VAL A 103 -1.47 7.28 -15.60
C VAL A 103 -1.05 8.75 -15.70
N ASP A 104 0.12 9.04 -16.29
CA ASP A 104 0.62 10.41 -16.43
C ASP A 104 -0.34 11.30 -17.22
N ASP A 105 -0.93 10.77 -18.29
CA ASP A 105 -1.90 11.49 -19.14
C ASP A 105 -3.26 11.70 -18.45
N GLN A 106 -3.76 10.69 -17.74
CA GLN A 106 -5.14 10.69 -17.21
C GLN A 106 -5.27 11.23 -15.78
N LEU A 107 -4.20 11.20 -14.99
CA LEU A 107 -4.23 11.62 -13.58
C LEU A 107 -4.70 13.07 -13.37
N PRO A 108 -4.31 14.07 -14.19
CA PRO A 108 -4.83 15.44 -14.08
C PRO A 108 -6.35 15.55 -14.27
N HIS A 109 -6.97 14.58 -14.93
CA HIS A 109 -8.40 14.52 -15.25
C HIS A 109 -9.16 13.53 -14.34
N ALA A 110 -8.48 12.96 -13.36
CA ALA A 110 -9.03 11.95 -12.47
C ALA A 110 -10.28 12.44 -11.73
N ARG A 111 -11.32 11.61 -11.76
CA ARG A 111 -12.50 11.78 -10.91
C ARG A 111 -12.28 11.00 -9.61
N TRP A 112 -12.01 11.75 -8.55
CA TRP A 112 -11.75 11.18 -7.23
C TRP A 112 -13.07 10.78 -6.56
N LEU A 113 -13.10 9.54 -6.08
CA LEU A 113 -14.20 8.86 -5.43
C LEU A 113 -13.78 8.53 -4.01
N GLY A 114 -14.65 8.90 -3.06
CA GLY A 114 -14.42 8.63 -1.64
C GLY A 114 -13.32 9.48 -1.03
N VAL A 115 -13.48 9.78 0.25
CA VAL A 115 -12.45 10.38 1.08
C VAL A 115 -12.41 9.54 2.34
N MET A 116 -11.34 8.78 2.53
CA MET A 116 -11.07 8.14 3.81
C MET A 116 -10.11 9.01 4.60
N ASP A 117 -10.47 9.31 5.84
CA ASP A 117 -9.56 9.97 6.77
C ASP A 117 -8.66 8.92 7.42
N TRP A 118 -7.36 9.19 7.41
CA TRP A 118 -6.34 8.35 8.01
C TRP A 118 -5.38 9.21 8.83
N HIS A 119 -4.96 8.72 10.00
CA HIS A 119 -3.92 9.36 10.78
C HIS A 119 -2.62 8.58 10.63
N VAL A 120 -1.65 9.15 9.91
CA VAL A 120 -0.34 8.53 9.70
C VAL A 120 0.48 8.65 10.99
N PRO A 121 0.93 7.53 11.57
CA PRO A 121 1.70 7.56 12.81
C PRO A 121 3.10 8.14 12.59
N PRO A 122 3.78 8.60 13.67
CA PRO A 122 5.17 9.02 13.61
C PRO A 122 6.11 7.91 13.13
N GLY A 123 6.97 8.28 12.17
CA GLY A 123 8.09 7.46 11.72
C GLY A 123 8.18 7.40 10.20
N GLY A 124 7.05 7.44 9.48
CA GLY A 124 6.96 7.20 8.03
C GLY A 124 6.00 6.05 7.71
N LEU A 125 6.02 5.58 6.46
CA LEU A 125 5.16 4.50 5.98
C LEU A 125 5.99 3.33 5.43
N VAL A 126 5.52 2.11 5.68
CA VAL A 126 6.09 0.88 5.12
C VAL A 126 5.00 0.16 4.34
N THR A 127 5.30 -0.19 3.09
CA THR A 127 4.43 -1.00 2.24
C THR A 127 4.95 -2.43 2.18
N ILE A 128 4.12 -3.38 2.60
CA ILE A 128 4.32 -4.84 2.51
C ILE A 128 3.14 -5.46 1.75
N ASP A 129 3.35 -6.63 1.14
CA ASP A 129 2.22 -7.47 0.73
C ASP A 129 1.55 -8.03 2.00
N ALA A 130 0.22 -7.94 2.07
CA ALA A 130 -0.57 -8.22 3.27
C ALA A 130 -0.46 -9.68 3.73
N ALA A 131 -0.13 -10.61 2.83
CA ALA A 131 0.07 -12.01 3.17
C ALA A 131 1.35 -12.26 3.99
N TYR A 132 2.28 -11.30 4.01
CA TYR A 132 3.60 -11.46 4.61
C TYR A 132 3.82 -10.47 5.76
N SER A 133 4.66 -10.88 6.70
CA SER A 133 5.21 -10.03 7.75
C SER A 133 6.49 -9.33 7.26
N VAL A 134 6.99 -8.35 8.02
CA VAL A 134 8.31 -7.74 7.74
C VAL A 134 9.46 -8.76 7.82
N ALA A 135 9.33 -9.79 8.66
CA ALA A 135 10.38 -10.82 8.84
C ALA A 135 10.49 -11.78 7.66
N ASP A 136 9.45 -11.87 6.81
CA ASP A 136 9.48 -12.68 5.60
C ASP A 136 10.36 -12.08 4.49
N TYR A 137 10.79 -10.83 4.64
CA TYR A 137 11.70 -10.14 3.73
C TYR A 137 13.15 -10.24 4.23
N GLY A 138 14.09 -10.27 3.29
CA GLY A 138 15.53 -10.24 3.58
C GLY A 138 16.22 -11.60 3.48
N PRO A 139 17.48 -11.70 3.94
CA PRO A 139 18.36 -12.85 3.65
C PRO A 139 17.85 -14.20 4.14
N ASP A 140 17.12 -14.18 5.27
CA ASP A 140 16.58 -15.37 5.93
C ASP A 140 15.05 -15.52 5.70
N GLY A 141 14.46 -14.62 4.91
CA GLY A 141 13.03 -14.57 4.63
C GLY A 141 12.62 -15.45 3.44
N CYS A 142 11.32 -15.69 3.30
CA CYS A 142 10.77 -16.46 2.17
C CYS A 142 10.49 -15.62 0.92
N ILE A 143 10.68 -14.29 0.99
CA ILE A 143 10.41 -13.35 -0.10
C ILE A 143 11.69 -12.70 -0.60
N GLU A 144 11.93 -12.86 -1.90
CA GLU A 144 12.97 -12.12 -2.61
C GLU A 144 12.56 -10.64 -2.76
N GLY A 145 13.43 -9.74 -2.33
CA GLY A 145 13.24 -8.29 -2.39
C GLY A 145 12.96 -7.66 -1.03
N ASP A 146 12.77 -6.34 -1.05
CA ASP A 146 12.57 -5.54 0.16
C ASP A 146 11.11 -5.05 0.27
N PHE A 147 10.70 -4.73 1.49
CA PHE A 147 9.56 -3.84 1.70
C PHE A 147 9.89 -2.42 1.23
N VAL A 148 8.87 -1.65 0.86
CA VAL A 148 9.07 -0.27 0.38
C VAL A 148 8.85 0.69 1.53
N ARG A 149 9.82 1.58 1.77
CA ARG A 149 9.64 2.71 2.68
C ARG A 149 9.19 3.93 1.90
N ILE A 150 8.19 4.62 2.40
CA ILE A 150 7.68 5.86 1.85
C ILE A 150 7.91 6.94 2.91
N ASP A 151 8.73 7.93 2.56
CA ASP A 151 8.91 9.11 3.41
C ASP A 151 7.63 9.94 3.35
N TRP A 152 6.89 9.93 4.45
CA TRP A 152 5.59 10.58 4.57
C TRP A 152 5.46 11.24 5.92
N PRO A 153 5.00 12.51 5.99
CA PRO A 153 4.88 13.20 7.25
C PRO A 153 3.78 12.56 8.12
N PRO A 154 4.00 12.45 9.44
CA PRO A 154 2.94 12.01 10.34
C PRO A 154 1.82 13.05 10.43
N GLY A 155 0.64 12.59 10.79
CA GLY A 155 -0.54 13.43 10.98
C GLY A 155 -1.72 13.03 10.10
N PRO A 156 -2.77 13.86 10.07
CA PRO A 156 -3.97 13.56 9.31
C PRO A 156 -3.68 13.55 7.81
N CYS A 157 -4.24 12.58 7.13
CA CYS A 157 -4.08 12.29 5.72
C CYS A 157 -5.45 11.90 5.16
N LYS A 158 -5.79 12.42 3.98
CA LYS A 158 -6.93 11.92 3.21
C LYS A 158 -6.44 10.96 2.15
N VAL A 159 -7.17 9.87 1.96
CA VAL A 159 -6.95 8.91 0.88
C VAL A 159 -8.15 8.99 -0.06
N ASP A 160 -7.89 9.40 -1.30
CA ASP A 160 -8.88 9.43 -2.37
C ASP A 160 -8.58 8.32 -3.36
N THR A 161 -9.60 7.79 -4.04
CA THR A 161 -9.40 6.78 -5.10
C THR A 161 -9.94 7.25 -6.44
N ALA A 162 -9.27 6.92 -7.53
CA ALA A 162 -9.78 7.11 -8.88
C ALA A 162 -9.52 5.87 -9.73
N ARG A 163 -10.43 5.59 -10.66
CA ARG A 163 -10.18 4.64 -11.74
C ARG A 163 -9.76 5.41 -12.98
N LEU A 164 -8.55 5.16 -13.47
CA LEU A 164 -8.02 5.74 -14.69
C LEU A 164 -8.11 4.73 -15.82
N THR A 165 -8.40 5.23 -17.02
CA THR A 165 -8.42 4.40 -18.23
C THR A 165 -8.03 5.25 -19.42
N ASN A 166 -7.28 4.67 -20.37
CA ASN A 166 -7.09 5.32 -21.66
C ASN A 166 -8.37 5.25 -22.50
N THR A 167 -8.42 6.04 -23.58
CA THR A 167 -9.58 6.13 -24.47
C THR A 167 -10.02 4.78 -25.04
N GLU A 168 -9.08 3.87 -25.28
CA GLU A 168 -9.34 2.55 -25.85
C GLU A 168 -9.75 1.49 -24.81
N GLY A 169 -9.58 1.76 -23.52
CA GLY A 169 -9.80 0.80 -22.44
C GLY A 169 -8.75 -0.31 -22.36
N SER A 170 -7.67 -0.24 -23.16
CA SER A 170 -6.57 -1.20 -23.16
C SER A 170 -5.62 -1.05 -21.97
N ALA A 171 -5.66 0.10 -21.29
CA ALA A 171 -4.97 0.33 -20.02
C ALA A 171 -5.94 0.86 -18.96
N VAL A 172 -5.91 0.25 -17.77
CA VAL A 172 -6.73 0.62 -16.61
C VAL A 172 -5.87 0.54 -15.35
N ALA A 173 -5.98 1.57 -14.50
CA ALA A 173 -5.38 1.60 -13.18
C ALA A 173 -6.40 2.03 -12.12
N ILE A 174 -6.28 1.48 -10.92
CA ILE A 174 -6.87 2.07 -9.71
C ILE A 174 -5.78 2.89 -9.03
N VAL A 175 -6.05 4.15 -8.72
CA VAL A 175 -5.07 5.08 -8.17
C VAL A 175 -5.57 5.63 -6.85
N HIS A 176 -4.75 5.49 -5.80
CA HIS A 176 -5.00 6.08 -4.49
C HIS A 176 -4.11 7.29 -4.29
N ARG A 177 -4.69 8.46 -4.09
CA ARG A 177 -3.94 9.69 -3.80
C ARG A 177 -3.89 9.93 -2.31
N LEU A 178 -2.69 10.14 -1.80
CA LEU A 178 -2.45 10.49 -0.40
C LEU A 178 -2.33 12.02 -0.26
N LEU A 179 -3.10 12.62 0.63
CA LEU A 179 -3.17 14.07 0.81
C LEU A 179 -2.97 14.46 2.28
N PRO A 180 -1.78 14.95 2.68
CA PRO A 180 -1.57 15.47 4.02
C PRO A 180 -2.53 16.63 4.29
N GLN A 181 -3.18 16.62 5.45
CA GLN A 181 -3.99 17.73 5.91
C GLN A 181 -3.13 18.63 6.80
N ARG A 182 -3.22 19.94 6.59
CA ARG A 182 -2.51 20.95 7.39
C ARG A 182 -3.21 21.21 8.71
#